data_AF-A0A7C4I7F9-F1
#
_entry.id   AF-A0A7C4I7F9-F1
#
_cell.length_a   1.000
_cell.length_b   1.000
_cell.length_c   1.000
_cell.angle_alpha   90.00
_cell.angle_beta   90.00
_cell.angle_gamma   90.00
#
_symmetry.space_group_name_H-M   'P 1'
#
loop_
_entity.id
_entity.type
_entity.pdbx_description
1 polymer ?
#
loop_
_entity_poly.entity_id
_entity_poly.type
_entity_poly.pdbx_seq_one_letter_code
_entity_poly.pdbx_strand_id
1 'polypeptide(L)'
;MTQAPVRVAVTGAAGQIGYALLFRIASGETLGKDQPVILQLLEIPDEKAQKALRGVMMELEDCAFPLLAGMQAYSDPIAAFKDTEIALLVGARPRGPDHKAAGAVLAMRRQYGGLALALLGHHGGLPALADAKALLEDPALRSQAETAIA
;
A
#
# COMPACT_ATOMS: atom_id res chain seq x y z
N MET A 1 -16.73 5.46 -20.81
CA MET A 1 -15.68 6.50 -20.74
C MET A 1 -14.60 5.96 -19.83
N THR A 2 -13.34 5.94 -20.26
CA THR A 2 -12.24 5.47 -19.40
C THR A 2 -11.99 6.51 -18.32
N GLN A 3 -12.08 6.10 -17.05
CA GLN A 3 -11.80 6.98 -15.91
C GLN A 3 -10.30 7.32 -15.88
N ALA A 4 -9.95 8.45 -15.25
CA ALA A 4 -8.54 8.77 -15.02
C ALA A 4 -7.89 7.69 -14.14
N PRO A 5 -6.65 7.26 -14.41
CA PRO A 5 -6.00 6.23 -13.60
C PRO A 5 -5.80 6.69 -12.15
N VAL A 6 -6.12 5.82 -11.20
CA VAL A 6 -5.91 6.06 -9.77
C VAL A 6 -4.52 5.60 -9.35
N ARG A 7 -3.78 6.45 -8.63
CA ARG A 7 -2.44 6.12 -8.10
C ARG A 7 -2.54 5.33 -6.80
N VAL A 8 -2.06 4.08 -6.81
CA VAL A 8 -2.09 3.17 -5.67
C VAL A 8 -0.67 2.83 -5.22
N ALA A 9 -0.25 3.35 -4.06
CA ALA A 9 1.01 2.96 -3.45
C ALA A 9 0.86 1.68 -2.62
N VAL A 10 1.82 0.76 -2.71
CA VAL A 10 1.84 -0.47 -1.91
C VAL A 10 3.23 -0.63 -1.30
N THR A 11 3.33 -0.63 0.02
CA THR A 11 4.60 -0.90 0.73
C THR A 11 4.79 -2.40 0.97
N GLY A 12 6.01 -2.88 1.16
CA GLY A 12 6.24 -4.33 1.30
C GLY A 12 5.78 -5.11 0.06
N ALA A 13 5.88 -4.47 -1.11
CA ALA A 13 5.26 -4.93 -2.35
C ALA A 13 5.83 -6.27 -2.84
N ALA A 14 7.07 -6.62 -2.46
CA ALA A 14 7.67 -7.91 -2.79
C ALA A 14 7.35 -9.01 -1.76
N GLY A 15 6.67 -8.66 -0.65
CA GLY A 15 6.22 -9.61 0.35
C GLY A 15 5.02 -10.45 -0.12
N GLN A 16 4.70 -11.52 0.60
CA GLN A 16 3.63 -12.47 0.24
C GLN A 16 2.24 -11.81 0.13
N ILE A 17 1.93 -10.88 1.03
CA ILE A 17 0.67 -10.13 0.98
C ILE A 17 0.67 -9.16 -0.21
N GLY A 18 1.78 -8.45 -0.44
CA GLY A 18 1.96 -7.59 -1.60
C GLY A 18 1.73 -8.37 -2.89
N TYR A 19 2.41 -9.51 -3.04
CA TYR A 19 2.25 -10.41 -4.18
C TYR A 19 0.78 -10.77 -4.41
N ALA A 20 0.05 -11.31 -3.41
CA ALA A 20 -1.36 -11.67 -3.59
C ALA A 20 -2.29 -10.47 -3.92
N LEU A 21 -1.95 -9.28 -3.43
CA LEU A 21 -2.78 -8.07 -3.56
C LEU A 21 -2.61 -7.38 -4.92
N LEU A 22 -1.38 -7.29 -5.42
CA LEU A 22 -1.05 -6.50 -6.61
C LEU A 22 -1.78 -6.99 -7.87
N PHE A 23 -1.84 -8.31 -8.10
CA PHE A 23 -2.56 -8.87 -9.24
C PHE A 23 -4.07 -8.62 -9.17
N ARG A 24 -4.64 -8.60 -7.96
CA ARG A 24 -6.07 -8.30 -7.75
C ARG A 24 -6.39 -6.82 -7.93
N ILE A 25 -5.43 -5.95 -7.60
CA ILE A 25 -5.55 -4.52 -7.92
C ILE A 25 -5.49 -4.33 -9.43
N ALA A 26 -4.47 -4.86 -10.08
CA ALA A 26 -4.30 -4.75 -11.53
C ALA A 26 -5.44 -5.40 -12.33
N SER A 27 -6.08 -6.46 -11.81
CA SER A 27 -7.24 -7.10 -12.44
C SER A 27 -8.56 -6.33 -12.29
N GLY A 28 -8.59 -5.25 -11.49
CA GLY A 28 -9.81 -4.49 -11.19
C GLY A 28 -10.76 -5.15 -10.19
N GLU A 29 -10.34 -6.19 -9.47
CA GLU A 29 -11.16 -6.80 -8.40
C GLU A 29 -11.30 -5.91 -7.17
N THR A 30 -10.43 -4.92 -7.00
CA THR A 30 -10.40 -4.05 -5.81
C THR A 30 -11.13 -2.73 -6.02
N LEU A 31 -10.87 -2.04 -7.13
CA LEU A 31 -11.43 -0.70 -7.42
C LEU A 31 -12.54 -0.70 -8.48
N GLY A 32 -12.83 -1.85 -9.08
CA GLY A 32 -13.82 -1.99 -10.16
C GLY A 32 -13.19 -2.32 -11.51
N LYS A 33 -13.99 -2.88 -12.41
CA LYS A 33 -13.54 -3.38 -13.72
C LYS A 33 -13.40 -2.29 -14.79
N ASP A 34 -13.65 -1.04 -14.43
CA ASP A 34 -13.63 0.15 -15.29
C ASP A 34 -12.67 1.24 -14.79
N GLN A 35 -11.94 0.99 -13.70
CA GLN A 35 -11.01 1.94 -13.07
C GLN A 35 -9.56 1.54 -13.38
N PRO A 36 -8.83 2.28 -14.25
CA PRO A 36 -7.41 2.07 -14.45
C PRO A 36 -6.61 2.45 -13.19
N VAL A 37 -5.45 1.84 -13.02
CA VAL A 37 -4.57 2.04 -11.86
C VAL A 37 -3.11 2.27 -12.28
N ILE A 38 -2.41 3.08 -11.49
CA ILE A 38 -0.95 3.20 -11.53
C ILE A 38 -0.40 2.68 -10.20
N LEU A 39 0.44 1.65 -10.25
CA LEU A 39 1.02 1.04 -9.04
C LEU A 39 2.34 1.72 -8.63
N GLN A 40 2.42 2.19 -7.39
CA GLN A 40 3.63 2.78 -6.81
C GLN A 40 4.18 1.84 -5.73
N LEU A 41 5.13 0.99 -6.12
CA LEU A 41 5.55 -0.15 -5.32
C LEU A 41 6.77 0.21 -4.47
N LEU A 42 6.65 0.12 -3.15
CA LEU A 42 7.73 0.43 -2.21
C LEU A 42 8.25 -0.85 -1.55
N GLU A 43 9.56 -1.01 -1.59
CA GLU A 43 10.31 -1.92 -0.73
C GLU A 43 11.43 -1.18 -0.01
N ILE A 44 11.99 -1.81 1.03
CA ILE A 44 13.17 -1.27 1.71
C ILE A 44 14.36 -1.09 0.74
N PRO A 45 15.32 -0.18 1.03
CA PRO A 45 16.55 -0.01 0.24
C PRO A 45 17.55 -1.17 0.46
N ASP A 46 17.07 -2.39 0.29
CA ASP A 46 17.85 -3.63 0.35
C ASP A 46 17.90 -4.27 -1.05
N GLU A 47 19.08 -4.70 -1.48
CA GLU A 47 19.28 -5.18 -2.86
C GLU A 47 18.44 -6.43 -3.17
N LYS A 48 18.29 -7.34 -2.20
CA LYS A 48 17.51 -8.57 -2.37
C LYS A 48 16.01 -8.24 -2.45
N ALA A 49 15.51 -7.36 -1.59
CA ALA A 49 14.12 -6.89 -1.63
C ALA A 49 13.81 -6.18 -2.95
N GLN A 50 14.69 -5.29 -3.42
CA GLN A 50 14.52 -4.57 -4.68
C GLN A 50 14.61 -5.50 -5.90
N LYS A 51 15.45 -6.53 -5.86
CA LYS A 51 15.49 -7.57 -6.90
C LYS A 51 14.20 -8.38 -6.94
N ALA A 52 13.68 -8.77 -5.78
CA ALA A 52 12.40 -9.46 -5.68
C ALA A 52 11.26 -8.59 -6.21
N LEU A 53 11.24 -7.30 -5.86
CA LEU A 53 10.26 -6.34 -6.36
C LEU A 53 10.26 -6.24 -7.89
N ARG A 54 11.44 -6.19 -8.52
CA ARG A 54 11.55 -6.23 -9.98
C ARG A 54 10.98 -7.51 -10.58
N GLY A 55 11.18 -8.66 -9.92
CA GLY A 55 10.56 -9.92 -10.33
C GLY A 55 9.02 -9.84 -10.34
N VAL A 56 8.43 -9.29 -9.28
CA VAL A 56 6.97 -9.09 -9.20
C VAL A 56 6.47 -8.14 -10.30
N MET A 57 7.22 -7.09 -10.62
CA MET A 57 6.88 -6.20 -11.74
C MET A 57 6.89 -6.94 -13.09
N MET A 58 7.90 -7.76 -13.35
CA MET A 58 7.95 -8.57 -14.58
C MET A 58 6.71 -9.47 -14.71
N GLU A 59 6.29 -10.11 -13.62
CA GLU A 59 5.09 -10.96 -13.62
C GLU A 59 3.79 -10.15 -13.86
N LEU A 60 3.69 -8.93 -13.33
CA LEU A 60 2.56 -8.02 -13.61
C LEU A 60 2.51 -7.57 -15.07
N GLU A 61 3.68 -7.29 -15.67
CA GLU A 61 3.84 -7.00 -17.09
C GLU A 61 3.36 -8.17 -17.95
N ASP A 62 3.80 -9.39 -17.63
CA ASP A 62 3.44 -10.61 -18.36
C ASP A 62 1.94 -10.95 -18.30
N CYS A 63 1.24 -10.51 -17.24
CA CYS A 63 -0.21 -10.65 -17.14
C CYS A 63 -1.00 -9.77 -18.12
N ALA A 64 -0.38 -8.75 -18.71
CA ALA A 64 -0.99 -7.83 -19.68
C ALA A 64 -2.35 -7.26 -19.20
N PHE A 65 -2.45 -6.88 -17.92
CA PHE A 65 -3.70 -6.38 -17.37
C PHE A 65 -4.15 -5.08 -18.05
N PRO A 66 -5.36 -5.02 -18.62
CA PRO A 66 -5.82 -3.85 -19.36
C PRO A 66 -6.05 -2.61 -18.48
N LEU A 67 -6.20 -2.81 -17.17
CA LEU A 67 -6.40 -1.72 -16.21
C LEU A 67 -5.08 -1.23 -15.59
N LEU A 68 -3.96 -1.92 -15.79
CA LEU A 68 -2.66 -1.48 -15.30
C LEU A 68 -2.07 -0.43 -16.24
N ALA A 69 -2.37 0.84 -15.96
CA ALA A 69 -1.94 1.97 -16.78
C ALA A 69 -0.45 2.31 -16.61
N GLY A 70 0.16 1.84 -15.52
CA GLY A 70 1.60 1.97 -15.28
C GLY A 70 2.00 1.43 -13.92
N MET A 71 3.31 1.24 -13.72
CA MET A 71 3.86 0.88 -12.42
C MET A 71 5.29 1.41 -12.26
N GLN A 72 5.69 1.68 -11.03
CA GLN A 72 7.02 2.17 -10.70
C GLN A 72 7.47 1.57 -9.36
N ALA A 73 8.72 1.10 -9.30
CA ALA A 73 9.36 0.67 -8.06
C ALA A 73 10.10 1.81 -7.38
N TYR A 74 10.09 1.79 -6.05
CA TYR A 74 10.72 2.77 -5.17
C TYR A 74 11.42 2.08 -4.00
N SER A 75 12.49 2.72 -3.53
CA SER A 75 13.16 2.42 -2.26
C SER A 75 13.04 3.56 -1.25
N ASP A 76 12.57 4.73 -1.70
CA ASP A 76 12.30 5.92 -0.89
C ASP A 76 10.78 6.11 -0.75
N PRO A 77 10.24 6.13 0.48
CA PRO A 77 8.82 6.36 0.72
C PRO A 77 8.33 7.72 0.20
N ILE A 78 9.16 8.78 0.23
CA ILE A 78 8.73 10.12 -0.22
C ILE A 78 8.42 10.07 -1.72
N ALA A 79 9.35 9.52 -2.51
CA ALA A 79 9.12 9.30 -3.93
C ALA A 79 7.94 8.33 -4.19
N ALA A 80 7.81 7.27 -3.39
CA ALA A 80 6.73 6.29 -3.56
C ALA A 80 5.33 6.86 -3.30
N PHE A 81 5.20 7.79 -2.34
CA PHE A 81 3.90 8.36 -1.98
C PHE A 81 3.54 9.62 -2.77
N LYS A 82 4.46 10.17 -3.56
CA LYS A 82 4.18 11.32 -4.41
C LYS A 82 2.93 11.09 -5.26
N ASP A 83 1.99 12.04 -5.16
CA ASP A 83 0.69 12.04 -5.85
C ASP A 83 -0.19 10.80 -5.60
N THR A 84 0.12 10.00 -4.59
CA THR A 84 -0.65 8.80 -4.27
C THR A 84 -2.07 9.17 -3.86
N GLU A 85 -3.03 8.49 -4.47
CA GLU A 85 -4.43 8.64 -4.11
C GLU A 85 -4.87 7.57 -3.13
N ILE A 86 -4.32 6.36 -3.22
CA ILE A 86 -4.57 5.24 -2.30
C ILE A 86 -3.23 4.66 -1.85
N ALA A 87 -2.89 4.73 -0.57
CA ALA A 87 -1.71 4.04 -0.04
C ALA A 87 -2.12 2.77 0.69
N LEU A 88 -1.47 1.62 0.47
CA LEU A 88 -1.66 0.33 1.14
C LEU A 88 -0.37 -0.04 1.89
N LEU A 89 -0.37 0.25 3.19
CA LEU A 89 0.83 0.09 4.03
C LEU A 89 1.03 -1.35 4.52
N VAL A 90 1.31 -2.29 3.60
CA VAL A 90 1.47 -3.73 3.88
C VAL A 90 2.80 -4.09 4.58
N GLY A 91 3.89 -3.37 4.26
CA GLY A 91 5.22 -3.67 4.77
C GLY A 91 5.35 -3.39 6.27
N ALA A 92 5.67 -4.43 7.04
CA ALA A 92 5.97 -4.33 8.47
C ALA A 92 7.17 -5.24 8.82
N ARG A 93 7.85 -4.94 9.93
CA ARG A 93 8.94 -5.80 10.40
C ARG A 93 8.42 -7.22 10.71
N PRO A 94 9.10 -8.28 10.24
CA PRO A 94 8.76 -9.66 10.61
C PRO A 94 8.84 -9.88 12.13
N ARG A 95 8.06 -10.83 12.66
CA ARG A 95 8.11 -11.17 14.09
C ARG A 95 9.50 -11.64 14.50
N GLY A 96 10.07 -11.01 15.53
CA GLY A 96 11.20 -11.55 16.29
C GLY A 96 10.73 -12.39 17.50
N PRO A 97 11.64 -13.10 18.18
CA PRO A 97 11.35 -13.92 19.37
C PRO A 97 10.64 -13.18 20.52
N ASP A 98 10.80 -11.86 20.58
CA ASP A 98 10.26 -10.91 21.55
C ASP A 98 9.00 -10.16 21.08
N HIS A 99 8.55 -10.38 19.83
CA HIS A 99 7.46 -9.63 19.20
C HIS A 99 6.11 -10.35 19.33
N LYS A 100 5.16 -9.75 20.07
CA LYS A 100 3.84 -10.34 20.35
C LYS A 100 2.81 -10.25 19.22
N ALA A 101 3.05 -9.46 18.17
CA ALA A 101 2.20 -9.38 16.97
C ALA A 101 2.95 -8.75 15.77
N ALA A 102 2.55 -9.07 14.54
CA ALA A 102 2.99 -8.39 13.32
C ALA A 102 1.77 -8.09 12.42
N GLY A 103 1.71 -6.89 11.87
CA GLY A 103 0.71 -6.48 10.89
C GLY A 103 0.76 -4.98 10.60
N ALA A 104 0.61 -4.61 9.33
CA ALA A 104 -0.06 -3.38 8.94
C ALA A 104 -0.59 -3.60 7.52
N VAL A 105 -1.84 -3.21 7.29
CA VAL A 105 -2.31 -2.65 6.02
C VAL A 105 -3.05 -1.40 6.48
N LEU A 106 -2.76 -0.25 5.88
CA LEU A 106 -3.50 0.99 6.08
C LEU A 106 -3.83 1.52 4.68
N ALA A 107 -5.11 1.77 4.43
CA ALA A 107 -5.64 2.33 3.19
C ALA A 107 -6.03 3.80 3.39
N MET A 108 -5.36 4.75 2.72
CA MET A 108 -5.70 6.18 2.80
C MET A 108 -6.08 6.73 1.44
N ARG A 109 -7.29 7.32 1.31
CA ARG A 109 -7.75 8.00 0.08
C ARG A 109 -7.65 9.53 0.19
N ARG A 110 -6.92 10.18 -0.71
CA ARG A 110 -6.66 11.64 -0.73
C ARG A 110 -7.93 12.51 -0.68
N GLN A 111 -9.04 12.07 -1.28
CA GLN A 111 -10.25 12.90 -1.47
C GLN A 111 -11.27 12.84 -0.31
N TYR A 112 -11.21 11.85 0.60
CA TYR A 112 -12.31 11.61 1.54
C TYR A 112 -11.93 11.31 2.99
N GLY A 113 -10.68 11.53 3.41
CA GLY A 113 -10.33 11.30 4.82
C GLY A 113 -10.54 9.84 5.24
N GLY A 114 -9.77 8.93 4.62
CA GLY A 114 -9.57 7.57 5.11
C GLY A 114 -10.73 6.59 4.91
N LEU A 115 -10.58 5.66 3.95
CA LEU A 115 -11.22 4.35 4.05
C LEU A 115 -10.17 3.37 4.56
N ALA A 116 -9.89 3.40 5.86
CA ALA A 116 -8.85 2.58 6.47
C ALA A 116 -9.40 1.18 6.83
N LEU A 117 -8.88 0.13 6.20
CA LEU A 117 -8.82 -1.19 6.84
C LEU A 117 -7.45 -1.29 7.52
N ALA A 118 -7.44 -1.18 8.85
CA ALA A 118 -6.25 -1.29 9.68
C ALA A 118 -6.06 -2.72 10.18
N LEU A 119 -4.91 -3.35 9.91
CA LEU A 119 -4.43 -4.54 10.63
C LEU A 119 -3.15 -4.19 11.39
N LEU A 120 -3.28 -3.45 12.49
CA LEU A 120 -2.17 -2.91 13.28
C LEU A 120 -1.30 -3.98 13.97
N GLY A 121 0.00 -3.71 14.00
CA GLY A 121 1.02 -4.54 14.62
C GLY A 121 2.21 -3.69 15.05
N HIS A 122 2.07 -3.10 16.24
CA HIS A 122 3.18 -2.74 17.14
C HIS A 122 2.71 -2.69 18.61
N HIS A 123 1.40 -2.50 18.89
CA HIS A 123 0.84 -2.50 20.25
C HIS A 123 -0.25 -3.56 20.51
N GLY A 124 -0.26 -4.64 19.72
CA GLY A 124 -1.48 -5.42 19.54
C GLY A 124 -2.38 -4.69 18.56
N GLY A 125 -3.07 -5.43 17.68
CA GLY A 125 -4.02 -4.80 16.78
C GLY A 125 -5.09 -4.02 17.52
N LEU A 126 -5.90 -3.25 16.80
CA LEU A 126 -7.05 -2.60 17.40
C LEU A 126 -7.93 -3.68 18.05
N PRO A 127 -8.25 -3.56 19.35
CA PRO A 127 -9.15 -4.51 19.99
C PRO A 127 -10.53 -4.49 19.30
N ALA A 128 -10.94 -3.34 18.73
CA ALA A 128 -12.15 -3.23 17.91
C ALA A 128 -12.02 -2.20 16.76
N LEU A 129 -12.85 -2.35 15.72
CA LEU A 129 -12.95 -1.42 14.58
C LEU A 129 -13.27 0.03 14.99
N ALA A 130 -13.91 0.23 16.15
CA ALA A 130 -14.21 1.54 16.71
C ALA A 130 -12.95 2.33 17.09
N ASP A 131 -11.85 1.65 17.42
CA ASP A 131 -10.60 2.27 17.84
C ASP A 131 -9.83 2.86 16.64
N ALA A 132 -10.13 2.41 15.42
CA ALA A 132 -9.55 2.97 14.19
C ALA A 132 -9.92 4.45 14.01
N LYS A 133 -11.14 4.82 14.41
CA LYS A 133 -11.65 6.19 14.28
C LYS A 133 -10.88 7.16 15.19
N ALA A 134 -10.63 6.76 16.44
CA ALA A 134 -9.85 7.57 17.38
C ALA A 134 -8.39 7.78 16.91
N LEU A 135 -7.79 6.76 16.30
CA LEU A 135 -6.44 6.83 15.72
C LEU A 135 -6.35 7.74 14.50
N LEU A 136 -7.40 7.78 13.67
CA LEU A 136 -7.50 8.69 12.51
C LEU A 136 -7.79 10.14 12.93
N GLU A 137 -8.37 10.35 14.11
CA GLU A 137 -8.64 11.66 14.70
C GLU A 137 -7.46 12.19 15.53
N ASP A 138 -6.40 11.39 15.74
CA ASP A 138 -5.18 11.81 16.45
C ASP A 138 -4.40 12.89 15.66
N PRO A 139 -4.27 14.12 16.20
CA PRO A 139 -3.60 15.23 15.52
C PRO A 139 -2.12 14.97 15.19
N ALA A 140 -1.42 14.19 16.02
CA ALA A 140 0.00 13.92 15.83
C ALA A 140 0.25 12.95 14.67
N LEU A 141 -0.55 11.88 14.61
CA LEU A 141 -0.54 10.92 13.50
C LEU A 141 -0.99 11.58 12.19
N ARG A 142 -2.00 12.45 12.27
CA ARG A 142 -2.48 13.20 11.12
C ARG A 142 -1.42 14.15 10.56
N SER A 143 -0.71 14.88 11.41
CA SER A 143 0.39 15.76 10.99
C SER A 143 1.54 15.00 10.34
N GLN A 144 1.90 13.82 10.87
CA GLN A 144 2.92 12.96 10.27
C GLN A 144 2.48 12.40 8.91
N ALA A 145 1.22 11.99 8.78
CA ALA A 145 0.65 11.52 7.52
C ALA A 145 0.58 12.65 6.47
N GLU A 146 0.13 13.85 6.86
CA GLU A 146 0.07 15.02 5.98
C GLU A 146 1.46 15.44 5.49
N THR A 147 2.48 15.35 6.35
CA THR A 147 3.89 15.64 5.97
C THR A 147 4.45 14.59 4.99
N ALA A 148 4.02 13.32 5.10
CA ALA A 148 4.46 12.26 4.21
C ALA A 148 3.74 12.26 2.85
N ILE A 149 2.58 12.93 2.75
CA ILE A 149 1.73 12.99 1.55
C ILE A 149 1.96 14.29 0.73
N ALA A 150 2.46 15.36 1.36
CA ALA A 150 2.77 16.65 0.72
C ALA A 150 4.04 16.62 -0.15
#